data_AF-A0A272ETM1-F1
#
_entry.id   AF-A0A272ETM1-F1
#
_cell.length_a   1.000
_cell.length_b   1.000
_cell.length_c   1.000
_cell.angle_alpha   90.00
_cell.angle_beta   90.00
_cell.angle_gamma   90.00
#
_symmetry.space_group_name_H-M   'P 1'
#
loop_
_entity.id
_entity.type
_entity.pdbx_description
1 polymer ?
#
loop_
_entity_poly.entity_id
_entity_poly.type
_entity_poly.pdbx_seq_one_letter_code
_entity_poly.pdbx_strand_id
1 'polypeptide(L)'
;MATLIPAYSTCTGRMQPGERRVAQRLEAKLEDDYLCWYDVPLGNHRNDHPDFIILHPRRGILILEVKDWKPGTLQAMTKTDATILTDTGVKHVPNLKEQARHYAQAVARVLERDPQLVFTSGREQGKLRLPWAYGVVFSHMTRKQFIEGQLGEVIPENLVICQDEMLESVDAEAFQERLWQMFRVRFQCILSLPQIDRIRWQLFPEVRIATGTQGGLFENEIEADPVQLPDIMKVMDLQQEQLARSLGDGHRVIHGVAGSGKTLILGYRAEHLAHAATKPILVLCYNRSLAARLKAWMKARGVAEKVNVSSFHSWCYAQLKAYHVDMPVKGEDADAYYAAQVQAVIDATTRGQIPGGQYEAVLIDEGHDFRPEWLKLVTQMVDPRTNSLLVLYDDAQSIYDAGKKRNFSFKSVGIQAQ
;
A
#
# COMPACT_ATOMS: atom_id res chain seq x y z
N MET A 1 -16.43 11.65 6.88
CA MET A 1 -15.18 12.15 6.27
C MET A 1 -14.67 11.05 5.37
N ALA A 2 -14.26 11.37 4.16
CA ALA A 2 -13.79 10.38 3.21
C ALA A 2 -12.57 9.62 3.72
N THR A 3 -12.43 8.39 3.24
CA THR A 3 -11.32 7.52 3.60
C THR A 3 -10.17 7.74 2.62
N LEU A 4 -9.09 8.39 3.08
CA LEU A 4 -7.84 8.49 2.31
C LEU A 4 -6.98 7.24 2.52
N ILE A 5 -6.46 6.69 1.41
CA ILE A 5 -5.68 5.45 1.38
C ILE A 5 -4.39 5.69 0.59
N PRO A 6 -3.20 5.59 1.21
CA PRO A 6 -2.96 5.42 2.65
C PRO A 6 -3.44 6.60 3.50
N ALA A 7 -3.57 6.40 4.81
CA ALA A 7 -3.97 7.44 5.75
C ALA A 7 -3.04 8.68 5.66
N TYR A 8 -3.62 9.87 5.74
CA TYR A 8 -2.93 11.14 5.51
C TYR A 8 -1.61 11.29 6.28
N SER A 9 -1.61 10.92 7.56
CA SER A 9 -0.45 10.99 8.45
C SER A 9 0.78 10.22 7.97
N THR A 10 0.59 9.28 7.04
CA THR A 10 1.61 8.29 6.65
C THR A 10 2.17 8.52 5.25
N CYS A 11 1.44 9.27 4.42
CA CYS A 11 1.90 9.72 3.10
C CYS A 11 2.30 11.20 3.07
N THR A 12 1.98 11.99 4.10
CA THR A 12 2.29 13.44 4.14
C THR A 12 3.76 13.78 3.87
N GLY A 13 4.70 12.94 4.30
CA GLY A 13 6.14 13.15 4.07
C GLY A 13 6.60 12.95 2.62
N ARG A 14 5.81 12.22 1.81
CA ARG A 14 6.07 11.99 0.38
C ARG A 14 5.35 12.99 -0.53
N MET A 15 4.29 13.60 -0.02
CA MET A 15 3.44 14.52 -0.77
C MET A 15 4.08 15.89 -1.02
N GLN A 16 3.90 16.40 -2.24
CA GLN A 16 4.18 17.80 -2.53
C GLN A 16 3.25 18.75 -1.76
N PRO A 17 3.62 20.02 -1.51
CA PRO A 17 2.79 20.98 -0.78
C PRO A 17 1.33 21.09 -1.28
N GLY A 18 1.09 21.07 -2.59
CA GLY A 18 -0.27 21.10 -3.11
C GLY A 18 -1.01 19.78 -2.98
N GLU A 19 -0.34 18.64 -3.18
CA GLU A 19 -0.92 17.31 -2.94
C GLU A 19 -1.39 17.19 -1.48
N ARG A 20 -0.58 17.66 -0.52
CA ARG A 20 -0.96 17.70 0.90
C ARG A 20 -2.23 18.50 1.13
N ARG A 21 -2.36 19.66 0.48
CA ARG A 21 -3.55 20.51 0.60
C ARG A 21 -4.77 19.81 0.00
N VAL A 22 -4.63 19.22 -1.19
CA VAL A 22 -5.73 18.48 -1.84
C VAL A 22 -6.17 17.30 -0.98
N ALA A 23 -5.23 16.48 -0.48
CA ALA A 23 -5.52 15.37 0.40
C ALA A 23 -6.31 15.78 1.66
N GLN A 24 -5.89 16.86 2.33
CA GLN A 24 -6.62 17.41 3.49
C GLN A 24 -8.04 17.87 3.13
N ARG A 25 -8.22 18.48 1.96
CA ARG A 25 -9.55 18.95 1.51
C ARG A 25 -10.45 17.79 1.12
N LEU A 26 -9.91 16.76 0.47
CA LEU A 26 -10.63 15.53 0.18
C LEU A 26 -11.13 14.87 1.48
N GLU A 27 -10.25 14.70 2.48
CA GLU A 27 -10.64 14.10 3.77
C GLU A 27 -11.68 14.94 4.52
N ALA A 28 -11.50 16.27 4.57
CA ALA A 28 -12.35 17.17 5.36
C ALA A 28 -13.70 17.52 4.70
N LYS A 29 -13.78 17.56 3.37
CA LYS A 29 -14.94 18.10 2.63
C LYS A 29 -15.77 17.02 1.92
N LEU A 30 -15.27 15.78 1.84
CA LEU A 30 -16.02 14.65 1.27
C LEU A 30 -16.71 13.80 2.34
N GLU A 31 -17.82 13.21 1.95
CA GLU A 31 -18.62 12.28 2.74
C GLU A 31 -17.89 10.93 2.93
N ASP A 32 -18.34 10.12 3.88
CA ASP A 32 -17.68 8.84 4.25
C ASP A 32 -17.86 7.71 3.21
N ASP A 33 -18.73 7.89 2.23
CA ASP A 33 -18.93 6.98 1.10
C ASP A 33 -17.93 7.19 -0.05
N TYR A 34 -17.06 8.19 0.04
CA TYR A 34 -15.94 8.37 -0.88
C TYR A 34 -14.72 7.55 -0.45
N LEU A 35 -14.16 6.81 -1.40
CA LEU A 35 -12.84 6.19 -1.29
C LEU A 35 -11.85 7.02 -2.10
N CYS A 36 -10.79 7.50 -1.43
CA CYS A 36 -9.76 8.32 -2.05
C CYS A 36 -8.41 7.60 -1.94
N TRP A 37 -7.80 7.26 -3.06
CA TRP A 37 -6.45 6.70 -3.11
C TRP A 37 -5.45 7.74 -3.56
N TYR A 38 -4.27 7.74 -2.94
CA TYR A 38 -3.15 8.62 -3.29
C TYR A 38 -1.97 7.80 -3.84
N ASP A 39 -1.37 8.28 -4.93
CA ASP A 39 -0.14 7.76 -5.54
C ASP A 39 -0.15 6.24 -5.71
N VAL A 40 -1.08 5.76 -6.55
CA VAL A 40 -1.28 4.33 -6.79
C VAL A 40 -0.90 3.94 -8.22
N PRO A 41 -0.03 2.93 -8.41
CA PRO A 41 0.30 2.41 -9.74
C PRO A 41 -0.94 1.88 -10.46
N LEU A 42 -1.08 2.22 -11.75
CA LEU A 42 -2.11 1.66 -12.61
C LEU A 42 -1.66 0.36 -13.28
N GLY A 43 -2.15 -0.77 -12.77
CA GLY A 43 -1.93 -2.09 -13.34
C GLY A 43 -0.46 -2.54 -13.29
N ASN A 44 0.00 -3.28 -14.30
CA ASN A 44 1.38 -3.80 -14.36
C ASN A 44 2.39 -2.75 -14.87
N HIS A 45 1.93 -1.54 -15.22
CA HIS A 45 2.76 -0.47 -15.77
C HIS A 45 3.33 0.39 -14.63
N ARG A 46 4.58 0.09 -14.26
CA ARG A 46 5.28 0.66 -13.08
C ARG A 46 5.43 2.18 -13.06
N ASN A 47 5.19 2.89 -14.16
CA ASN A 47 5.44 4.33 -14.28
C ASN A 47 4.18 5.20 -14.28
N ASP A 48 2.98 4.62 -14.32
CA ASP A 48 1.73 5.39 -14.38
C ASP A 48 1.10 5.50 -13.00
N HIS A 49 1.36 6.63 -12.33
CA HIS A 49 0.84 6.94 -10.99
C HIS A 49 0.04 8.25 -11.05
N PRO A 50 -1.30 8.20 -11.06
CA PRO A 50 -2.11 9.38 -10.81
C PRO A 50 -1.96 9.84 -9.35
N ASP A 51 -2.00 11.15 -9.14
CA ASP A 51 -1.89 11.71 -7.79
C ASP A 51 -3.07 11.27 -6.92
N PHE A 52 -4.30 11.35 -7.42
CA PHE A 52 -5.49 10.84 -6.72
C PHE A 52 -6.46 10.08 -7.61
N ILE A 53 -7.00 8.98 -7.06
CA ILE A 53 -8.14 8.24 -7.60
C ILE A 53 -9.28 8.38 -6.58
N ILE A 54 -10.45 8.83 -7.01
CA ILE A 54 -11.62 9.03 -6.15
C ILE A 54 -12.75 8.16 -6.68
N LEU A 55 -13.31 7.30 -5.84
CA LEU A 55 -14.49 6.49 -6.15
C LEU A 55 -15.66 6.92 -5.27
N HIS A 56 -16.81 7.15 -5.89
CA HIS A 56 -18.08 7.33 -5.20
C HIS A 56 -19.14 6.38 -5.78
N PRO A 57 -19.83 5.58 -4.94
CA PRO A 57 -20.73 4.50 -5.39
C PRO A 57 -21.82 4.93 -6.37
N ARG A 58 -22.27 6.18 -6.29
CA ARG A 58 -23.36 6.73 -7.14
C ARG A 58 -22.91 7.70 -8.23
N ARG A 59 -21.61 7.95 -8.35
CA ARG A 59 -21.05 8.93 -9.31
C ARG A 59 -19.99 8.32 -10.22
N GLY A 60 -19.25 7.33 -9.73
CA GLY A 60 -18.20 6.64 -10.48
C GLY A 60 -16.79 7.06 -10.03
N ILE A 61 -15.84 7.02 -10.96
CA ILE A 61 -14.41 7.22 -10.69
C ILE A 61 -13.91 8.55 -11.25
N LEU A 62 -13.15 9.29 -10.46
CA LEU A 62 -12.50 10.53 -10.84
C LEU A 62 -10.99 10.44 -10.59
N ILE A 63 -10.20 10.76 -11.60
CA ILE A 63 -8.74 10.86 -11.50
C ILE A 63 -8.33 12.32 -11.40
N LEU A 64 -7.50 12.68 -10.43
CA LEU A 64 -6.97 14.03 -10.30
C LEU A 64 -5.44 14.03 -10.43
N GLU A 65 -4.95 15.00 -11.18
CA GLU A 65 -3.53 15.36 -11.22
C GLU A 65 -3.35 16.74 -10.57
N VAL A 66 -2.47 16.84 -9.59
CA VAL A 66 -2.19 18.05 -8.81
C VAL A 66 -0.85 18.61 -9.22
N LYS A 67 -0.80 19.92 -9.54
CA LYS A 67 0.48 20.59 -9.79
C LYS A 67 0.66 21.90 -9.04
N ASP A 68 1.89 22.03 -8.57
CA ASP A 68 2.36 23.12 -7.70
C ASP A 68 2.95 24.29 -8.47
N TRP A 69 2.45 24.53 -9.68
CA TRP A 69 2.93 25.61 -10.52
C TRP A 69 2.48 26.95 -9.96
N LYS A 70 3.46 27.80 -9.68
CA LYS A 70 3.23 29.20 -9.35
C LYS A 70 2.91 29.97 -10.64
N PRO A 71 2.27 31.16 -10.56
CA PRO A 71 1.92 31.93 -11.75
C PRO A 71 3.10 32.23 -12.69
N GLY A 72 4.33 32.38 -12.17
CA GLY A 72 5.54 32.58 -12.98
C GLY A 72 6.20 31.29 -13.50
N THR A 73 5.75 30.11 -13.06
CA THR A 73 6.30 28.82 -13.48
C THR A 73 5.79 28.42 -14.85
N LEU A 74 4.50 28.63 -15.14
CA LEU A 74 3.92 28.28 -16.43
C LEU A 74 4.14 29.42 -17.44
N GLN A 75 4.95 29.18 -18.47
CA GLN A 75 5.21 30.19 -19.51
C GLN A 75 4.22 30.09 -20.66
N ALA A 76 3.89 28.87 -21.09
CA ALA A 76 2.94 28.63 -22.17
C ALA A 76 2.31 27.25 -22.04
N MET A 77 1.08 27.09 -22.54
CA MET A 77 0.42 25.80 -22.61
C MET A 77 -0.27 25.63 -23.96
N THR A 78 -0.12 24.45 -24.53
CA THR A 78 -0.80 23.99 -25.75
C THR A 78 -1.65 22.77 -25.41
N LYS A 79 -2.44 22.27 -26.36
CA LYS A 79 -3.29 21.08 -26.13
C LYS A 79 -2.49 19.82 -25.81
N THR A 80 -1.21 19.76 -26.18
CA THR A 80 -0.35 18.57 -26.01
C THR A 80 0.73 18.77 -24.95
N ASP A 81 1.28 19.98 -24.84
CA ASP A 81 2.47 20.26 -24.04
C ASP A 81 2.33 21.56 -23.23
N ALA A 82 3.03 21.63 -22.10
CA ALA A 82 3.23 22.82 -21.31
C ALA A 82 4.72 23.17 -21.24
N THR A 83 5.02 24.47 -21.32
CA THR A 83 6.36 25.03 -21.19
C THR A 83 6.47 25.67 -19.81
N ILE A 84 7.35 25.12 -18.97
CA ILE A 84 7.54 25.55 -17.59
C ILE A 84 8.95 26.08 -17.37
N LEU A 85 9.06 27.11 -16.53
CA LEU A 85 10.32 27.65 -16.04
C LEU A 85 10.68 26.99 -14.71
N THR A 86 11.80 26.28 -14.70
CA THR A 86 12.38 25.64 -13.51
C THR A 86 13.69 26.33 -13.13
N ASP A 87 14.22 26.03 -11.94
CA ASP A 87 15.53 26.56 -11.49
C ASP A 87 16.68 26.17 -12.43
N THR A 88 16.52 25.07 -13.17
CA THR A 88 17.46 24.57 -14.18
C THR A 88 17.19 25.10 -15.60
N GLY A 89 16.21 25.98 -15.77
CA GLY A 89 15.83 26.57 -17.06
C GLY A 89 14.45 26.12 -17.57
N VAL A 90 14.19 26.39 -18.84
CA VAL A 90 12.90 26.09 -19.49
C VAL A 90 12.80 24.59 -19.80
N LYS A 91 11.69 23.96 -19.41
CA LYS A 91 11.39 22.56 -19.65
C LYS A 91 10.04 22.40 -20.34
N HIS A 92 9.97 21.47 -21.28
CA HIS A 92 8.72 21.02 -21.89
C HIS A 92 8.22 19.77 -21.19
N VAL A 93 6.96 19.77 -20.79
CA VAL A 93 6.28 18.66 -20.13
C VAL A 93 4.94 18.38 -20.79
N PRO A 94 4.40 17.16 -20.72
CA PRO A 94 3.07 16.87 -21.25
C PRO A 94 1.98 17.76 -20.61
N ASN A 95 0.92 18.03 -21.36
CA ASN A 95 -0.24 18.73 -20.83
C ASN A 95 -0.92 17.90 -19.73
N LEU A 96 -1.14 18.50 -18.56
CA LEU A 96 -1.71 17.81 -17.38
C LEU A 96 -3.09 17.20 -17.66
N LYS A 97 -3.92 17.89 -18.45
CA LYS A 97 -5.25 17.38 -18.82
C LYS A 97 -5.11 16.10 -19.65
N GLU A 98 -4.16 16.05 -20.57
CA GLU A 98 -3.92 14.84 -21.36
C GLU A 98 -3.32 13.71 -20.52
N GLN A 99 -2.47 14.04 -19.54
CA GLN A 99 -1.95 13.08 -18.57
C GLN A 99 -3.07 12.49 -17.70
N ALA A 100 -3.90 13.33 -17.08
CA ALA A 100 -5.04 12.89 -16.28
C ALA A 100 -6.05 12.08 -17.11
N ARG A 101 -6.29 12.48 -18.36
CA ARG A 101 -7.12 11.74 -19.33
C ARG A 101 -6.52 10.36 -19.64
N HIS A 102 -5.21 10.28 -19.83
CA HIS A 102 -4.51 9.03 -20.10
C HIS A 102 -4.70 8.04 -18.94
N TYR A 103 -4.50 8.50 -17.70
CA TYR A 103 -4.72 7.68 -16.51
C TYR A 103 -6.17 7.21 -16.39
N ALA A 104 -7.15 8.09 -16.58
CA ALA A 104 -8.55 7.69 -16.52
C ALA A 104 -8.94 6.68 -17.60
N GLN A 105 -8.35 6.78 -18.80
CA GLN A 105 -8.52 5.78 -19.87
C GLN A 105 -7.82 4.46 -19.56
N ALA A 106 -6.66 4.48 -18.88
CA ALA A 106 -5.99 3.26 -18.43
C ALA A 106 -6.84 2.53 -17.37
N VAL A 107 -7.35 3.26 -16.37
CA VAL A 107 -8.30 2.76 -15.37
C VAL A 107 -9.52 2.15 -16.04
N ALA A 108 -10.16 2.88 -16.96
CA ALA A 108 -11.35 2.41 -17.64
C ALA A 108 -11.09 1.09 -18.39
N ARG A 109 -9.99 1.00 -19.15
CA ARG A 109 -9.62 -0.20 -19.92
C ARG A 109 -9.32 -1.42 -19.04
N VAL A 110 -8.82 -1.21 -17.83
CA VAL A 110 -8.63 -2.30 -16.86
C VAL A 110 -10.00 -2.79 -16.40
N LEU A 111 -10.86 -1.88 -15.95
CA LEU A 111 -12.19 -2.19 -15.42
C LEU A 111 -13.16 -2.78 -16.45
N GLU A 112 -13.04 -2.38 -17.73
CA GLU A 112 -13.86 -2.90 -18.84
C GLU A 112 -13.63 -4.38 -19.13
N ARG A 113 -12.57 -4.98 -18.56
CA ARG A 113 -12.33 -6.42 -18.64
C ARG A 113 -13.23 -7.22 -17.69
N ASP A 114 -13.90 -6.59 -16.73
CA ASP A 114 -14.84 -7.25 -15.82
C ASP A 114 -16.27 -7.29 -16.36
N PRO A 115 -16.84 -8.48 -16.64
CA PRO A 115 -18.24 -8.60 -17.04
C PRO A 115 -19.24 -8.00 -16.03
N GLN A 116 -18.89 -7.92 -14.74
CA GLN A 116 -19.77 -7.36 -13.71
C GLN A 116 -19.69 -5.83 -13.59
N LEU A 117 -18.71 -5.20 -14.24
CA LEU A 117 -18.55 -3.74 -14.27
C LEU A 117 -18.98 -3.12 -15.60
N VAL A 118 -19.27 -3.94 -16.62
CA VAL A 118 -19.69 -3.49 -17.95
C VAL A 118 -21.14 -3.81 -18.27
N PHE A 119 -21.74 -3.06 -19.19
CA PHE A 119 -23.04 -3.43 -19.74
C PHE A 119 -22.91 -4.76 -20.50
N THR A 120 -23.77 -5.71 -20.16
CA THR A 120 -23.74 -7.07 -20.76
C THR A 120 -24.56 -7.17 -22.04
N SER A 121 -25.40 -6.17 -22.33
CA SER A 121 -26.26 -6.14 -23.51
C SER A 121 -26.58 -4.70 -23.93
N GLY A 122 -27.14 -4.54 -25.13
CA GLY A 122 -27.54 -3.24 -25.68
C GLY A 122 -26.39 -2.49 -26.36
N ARG A 123 -26.64 -1.23 -26.72
CA ARG A 123 -25.71 -0.39 -27.50
C ARG A 123 -24.38 -0.10 -26.78
N GLU A 124 -24.40 -0.10 -25.46
CA GLU A 124 -23.23 0.19 -24.62
C GLU A 124 -22.50 -1.09 -24.16
N GLN A 125 -22.80 -2.25 -24.76
CA GLN A 125 -22.19 -3.53 -24.39
C GLN A 125 -20.66 -3.44 -24.35
N GLY A 126 -20.07 -3.94 -23.26
CA GLY A 126 -18.62 -3.91 -23.03
C GLY A 126 -18.07 -2.60 -22.46
N LYS A 127 -18.88 -1.53 -22.35
CA LYS A 127 -18.48 -0.29 -21.68
C LYS A 127 -18.85 -0.30 -20.21
N LEU A 128 -18.14 0.50 -19.40
CA LEU A 128 -18.40 0.62 -17.97
C LEU A 128 -19.82 1.08 -17.63
N ARG A 129 -20.38 0.45 -16.61
CA ARG A 129 -21.65 0.82 -15.95
C ARG A 129 -21.50 1.89 -14.88
N LEU A 130 -20.33 2.51 -14.82
CA LEU A 130 -20.05 3.67 -13.98
C LEU A 130 -19.47 4.78 -14.85
N PRO A 131 -19.83 6.05 -14.59
CA PRO A 131 -19.12 7.17 -15.17
C PRO A 131 -17.66 7.18 -14.71
N TRP A 132 -16.79 7.69 -15.57
CA TRP A 132 -15.43 8.01 -15.19
C TRP A 132 -15.06 9.39 -15.72
N ALA A 133 -14.21 10.08 -14.98
CA ALA A 133 -13.80 11.45 -15.25
C ALA A 133 -12.34 11.67 -14.86
N TYR A 134 -11.83 12.83 -15.24
CA TYR A 134 -10.50 13.29 -14.88
C TYR A 134 -10.52 14.80 -14.65
N GLY A 135 -9.59 15.30 -13.85
CA GLY A 135 -9.44 16.70 -13.54
C GLY A 135 -8.01 17.08 -13.19
N VAL A 136 -7.76 18.38 -13.19
CA VAL A 136 -6.47 18.98 -12.86
C VAL A 136 -6.65 19.94 -11.69
N VAL A 137 -5.71 19.94 -10.76
CA VAL A 137 -5.68 20.88 -9.64
C VAL A 137 -4.45 21.77 -9.75
N PHE A 138 -4.66 23.09 -9.83
CA PHE A 138 -3.58 24.07 -9.72
C PHE A 138 -3.50 24.59 -8.29
N SER A 139 -2.51 24.12 -7.54
CA SER A 139 -2.48 24.35 -6.10
C SER A 139 -1.99 25.74 -5.67
N HIS A 140 -1.37 26.47 -6.60
CA HIS A 140 -0.76 27.79 -6.38
C HIS A 140 -1.26 28.86 -7.38
N MET A 141 -2.37 28.60 -8.07
CA MET A 141 -2.97 29.52 -9.03
C MET A 141 -4.43 29.77 -8.67
N THR A 142 -4.86 31.02 -8.62
CA THR A 142 -6.27 31.37 -8.39
C THR A 142 -7.10 31.29 -9.66
N ARG A 143 -8.43 31.17 -9.54
CA ARG A 143 -9.34 31.17 -10.68
C ARG A 143 -9.19 32.43 -11.54
N LYS A 144 -8.97 33.58 -10.89
CA LYS A 144 -8.69 34.84 -11.58
C LYS A 144 -7.44 34.75 -12.46
N GLN A 145 -6.33 34.23 -11.91
CA GLN A 145 -5.08 34.04 -12.66
C GLN A 145 -5.24 33.03 -13.80
N PHE A 146 -6.01 31.97 -13.59
CA PHE A 146 -6.32 30.98 -14.61
C PHE A 146 -7.04 31.60 -15.82
N ILE A 147 -8.02 32.48 -15.56
CA ILE A 147 -8.78 33.19 -16.60
C ILE A 147 -7.90 34.25 -17.29
N GLU A 148 -7.18 35.06 -16.52
CA GLU A 148 -6.27 36.10 -17.06
C GLU A 148 -5.16 35.50 -17.94
N GLY A 149 -4.67 34.31 -17.58
CA GLY A 149 -3.72 33.54 -18.38
C GLY A 149 -4.31 32.78 -19.56
N GLN A 150 -5.62 32.93 -19.84
CA GLN A 150 -6.34 32.29 -20.95
C GLN A 150 -6.20 30.75 -20.99
N LEU A 151 -5.95 30.12 -19.84
CA LEU A 151 -5.74 28.67 -19.76
C LEU A 151 -7.03 27.89 -20.06
N GLY A 152 -8.18 28.53 -19.92
CA GLY A 152 -9.50 28.00 -20.27
C GLY A 152 -9.64 27.58 -21.75
N GLU A 153 -8.84 28.18 -22.66
CA GLU A 153 -8.83 27.81 -24.08
C GLU A 153 -8.20 26.43 -24.33
N VAL A 154 -7.36 25.97 -23.40
CA VAL A 154 -6.59 24.72 -23.50
C VAL A 154 -7.15 23.64 -22.58
N ILE A 155 -7.45 24.01 -21.33
CA ILE A 155 -8.05 23.14 -20.32
C ILE A 155 -9.42 23.74 -19.94
N PRO A 156 -10.54 23.08 -20.26
CA PRO A 156 -11.86 23.55 -19.90
C PRO A 156 -11.99 23.80 -18.40
N GLU A 157 -12.58 24.94 -18.03
CA GLU A 157 -12.68 25.41 -16.65
C GLU A 157 -13.31 24.40 -15.69
N ASN A 158 -14.31 23.64 -16.18
CA ASN A 158 -15.03 22.63 -15.41
C ASN A 158 -14.18 21.40 -15.05
N LEU A 159 -13.00 21.24 -15.67
CA LEU A 159 -12.03 20.18 -15.37
C LEU A 159 -10.94 20.64 -14.40
N VAL A 160 -11.01 21.88 -13.90
CA VAL A 160 -9.94 22.50 -13.12
C VAL A 160 -10.44 22.91 -11.74
N ILE A 161 -9.66 22.61 -10.71
CA ILE A 161 -9.78 23.23 -9.38
C ILE A 161 -8.58 24.17 -9.17
N CYS A 162 -8.86 25.42 -8.82
CA CYS A 162 -7.88 26.43 -8.50
C CYS A 162 -7.68 26.56 -6.98
N GLN A 163 -6.61 27.23 -6.58
CA GLN A 163 -6.20 27.39 -5.19
C GLN A 163 -7.29 27.97 -4.27
N ASP A 164 -7.98 29.01 -4.74
CA ASP A 164 -9.04 29.74 -4.04
C ASP A 164 -10.32 28.93 -3.84
N GLU A 165 -10.49 27.85 -4.61
CA GLU A 165 -11.65 26.96 -4.54
C GLU A 165 -11.44 25.78 -3.58
N MET A 166 -10.27 25.72 -2.94
CA MET A 166 -9.92 24.68 -1.98
C MET A 166 -9.33 25.26 -0.68
N LEU A 167 -9.77 26.46 -0.30
CA LEU A 167 -9.47 27.05 1.02
C LEU A 167 -10.31 26.38 2.12
N GLU A 168 -9.89 26.50 3.38
CA GLU A 168 -10.62 25.90 4.52
C GLU A 168 -12.02 26.47 4.67
N SER A 169 -12.16 27.76 4.35
CA SER A 169 -13.41 28.52 4.38
C SER A 169 -14.38 28.15 3.26
N VAL A 170 -13.94 27.42 2.22
CA VAL A 170 -14.84 26.99 1.13
C VAL A 170 -15.80 25.95 1.67
N ASP A 171 -17.07 26.11 1.36
CA ASP A 171 -18.11 25.16 1.78
C ASP A 171 -17.87 23.76 1.17
N ALA A 172 -18.28 22.72 1.90
CA ALA A 172 -18.08 21.34 1.47
C ALA A 172 -18.87 21.01 0.20
N GLU A 173 -20.11 21.49 0.07
CA GLU A 173 -20.95 21.29 -1.11
C GLU A 173 -20.33 21.98 -2.32
N ALA A 174 -19.88 23.23 -2.17
CA ALA A 174 -19.22 23.98 -3.25
C ALA A 174 -17.96 23.27 -3.77
N PHE A 175 -17.13 22.71 -2.87
CA PHE A 175 -15.96 21.93 -3.27
C PHE A 175 -16.34 20.63 -3.99
N GLN A 176 -17.35 19.92 -3.48
CA GLN A 176 -17.86 18.70 -4.11
C GLN A 176 -18.47 18.96 -5.48
N GLU A 177 -19.21 20.05 -5.65
CA GLU A 177 -19.76 20.46 -6.95
C GLU A 177 -18.67 20.62 -8.01
N ARG A 178 -17.48 21.15 -7.65
CA ARG A 178 -16.35 21.23 -8.58
C ARG A 178 -15.89 19.85 -9.06
N LEU A 179 -15.79 18.88 -8.16
CA LEU A 179 -15.47 17.50 -8.54
C LEU A 179 -16.57 16.90 -9.43
N TRP A 180 -17.83 17.18 -9.13
CA TRP A 180 -18.96 16.66 -9.91
C TRP A 180 -19.03 17.27 -11.31
N GLN A 181 -18.64 18.54 -11.46
CA GLN A 181 -18.55 19.25 -12.74
C GLN A 181 -17.53 18.64 -13.71
N MET A 182 -16.60 17.83 -13.22
CA MET A 182 -15.62 17.12 -14.05
C MET A 182 -16.24 15.96 -14.85
N PHE A 183 -17.36 15.39 -14.37
CA PHE A 183 -18.07 14.31 -15.05
C PHE A 183 -18.88 14.86 -16.22
N ARG A 184 -18.33 14.73 -17.43
CA ARG A 184 -18.99 15.08 -18.70
C ARG A 184 -20.12 14.12 -19.05
N VAL A 185 -19.88 12.83 -18.88
CA VAL A 185 -20.87 11.79 -19.10
C VAL A 185 -21.51 11.48 -17.75
N ARG A 186 -22.81 11.75 -17.62
CA ARG A 186 -23.56 11.50 -16.38
C ARG A 186 -24.70 10.56 -16.68
N PHE A 187 -24.70 9.42 -16.01
CA PHE A 187 -25.82 8.51 -15.98
C PHE A 187 -25.93 7.92 -14.58
N GLN A 188 -27.12 7.42 -14.22
CA GLN A 188 -27.30 6.79 -12.92
C GLN A 188 -26.43 5.53 -12.84
N CYS A 189 -25.49 5.54 -11.91
CA CYS A 189 -24.81 4.33 -11.45
C CYS A 189 -25.11 4.14 -9.97
N ILE A 190 -25.23 2.88 -9.55
CA ILE A 190 -25.28 2.49 -8.14
C ILE A 190 -24.41 1.25 -8.06
N LEU A 191 -23.21 1.40 -7.52
CA LEU A 191 -22.28 0.30 -7.33
C LEU A 191 -22.68 -0.50 -6.08
N SER A 192 -22.78 -1.81 -6.22
CA SER A 192 -22.91 -2.71 -5.07
C SER A 192 -21.56 -2.86 -4.36
N LEU A 193 -21.58 -3.28 -3.08
CA LEU A 193 -20.34 -3.59 -2.35
C LEU A 193 -19.44 -4.59 -3.11
N PRO A 194 -19.96 -5.70 -3.67
CA PRO A 194 -19.16 -6.57 -4.53
C PRO A 194 -18.51 -5.83 -5.70
N GLN A 195 -19.21 -4.93 -6.39
CA GLN A 195 -18.65 -4.16 -7.51
C GLN A 195 -17.56 -3.19 -7.06
N ILE A 196 -17.71 -2.56 -5.89
CA ILE A 196 -16.66 -1.73 -5.28
C ILE A 196 -15.42 -2.58 -5.00
N ASP A 197 -15.60 -3.76 -4.41
CA ASP A 197 -14.50 -4.70 -4.19
C ASP A 197 -13.88 -5.18 -5.51
N ARG A 198 -14.65 -5.29 -6.60
CA ARG A 198 -14.08 -5.59 -7.93
C ARG A 198 -13.20 -4.49 -8.46
N ILE A 199 -13.66 -3.24 -8.35
CA ILE A 199 -12.86 -2.08 -8.73
C ILE A 199 -11.57 -2.07 -7.91
N ARG A 200 -11.67 -2.28 -6.58
CA ARG A 200 -10.51 -2.36 -5.70
C ARG A 200 -9.55 -3.48 -6.10
N TRP A 201 -10.05 -4.69 -6.31
CA TRP A 201 -9.24 -5.85 -6.71
C TRP A 201 -8.48 -5.62 -8.03
N GLN A 202 -9.10 -4.93 -8.98
CA GLN A 202 -8.50 -4.68 -10.29
C GLN A 202 -7.49 -3.55 -10.30
N LEU A 203 -7.82 -2.43 -9.65
CA LEU A 203 -6.91 -1.28 -9.56
C LEU A 203 -5.76 -1.53 -8.59
N PHE A 204 -5.94 -2.43 -7.63
CA PHE A 204 -5.00 -2.65 -6.55
C PHE A 204 -4.68 -4.15 -6.39
N PRO A 205 -3.74 -4.68 -7.19
CA PRO A 205 -3.33 -6.09 -7.12
C PRO A 205 -2.88 -6.53 -5.73
N GLU A 206 -2.39 -5.60 -4.92
CA GLU A 206 -1.87 -5.87 -3.59
C GLU A 206 -2.99 -6.17 -2.56
N VAL A 207 -4.22 -5.72 -2.82
CA VAL A 207 -5.39 -5.90 -1.91
C VAL A 207 -6.09 -7.25 -2.14
N ARG A 208 -5.66 -7.99 -3.17
CA ARG A 208 -6.20 -9.31 -3.54
C ARG A 208 -5.82 -10.34 -2.48
N ILE A 209 -6.80 -10.92 -1.81
CA ILE A 209 -6.61 -12.11 -0.98
C ILE A 209 -6.78 -13.31 -1.91
N ALA A 210 -5.74 -14.14 -2.05
CA ALA A 210 -5.81 -15.36 -2.84
C ALA A 210 -6.96 -16.26 -2.31
N THR A 211 -7.96 -16.51 -3.15
CA THR A 211 -9.06 -17.43 -2.85
C THR A 211 -8.74 -18.80 -3.41
N GLY A 212 -8.00 -19.60 -2.63
CA GLY A 212 -8.23 -21.04 -2.60
C GLY A 212 -9.58 -21.31 -1.91
N THR A 213 -10.34 -22.27 -2.40
CA THR A 213 -11.68 -22.68 -1.93
C THR A 213 -11.78 -22.88 -0.41
N GLN A 214 -12.99 -22.69 0.11
CA GLN A 214 -13.35 -22.75 1.53
C GLN A 214 -12.73 -23.97 2.24
N GLY A 215 -11.77 -23.70 3.13
CA GLY A 215 -11.07 -24.71 3.95
C GLY A 215 -9.56 -24.45 4.08
N GLY A 216 -8.95 -23.85 3.06
CA GLY A 216 -7.53 -23.51 3.07
C GLY A 216 -7.32 -22.19 2.32
N LEU A 217 -6.92 -21.14 3.03
CA LEU A 217 -6.64 -19.81 2.46
C LEU A 217 -5.54 -19.80 1.37
N PHE A 218 -4.95 -20.95 1.02
CA PHE A 218 -3.78 -21.07 0.15
C PHE A 218 -3.68 -22.45 -0.52
N GLU A 219 -4.79 -23.01 -1.01
CA GLU A 219 -4.74 -24.19 -1.89
C GLU A 219 -5.08 -23.82 -3.33
N ASN A 220 -4.15 -24.19 -4.23
CA ASN A 220 -4.25 -24.32 -5.68
C ASN A 220 -4.30 -23.03 -6.52
N GLU A 221 -3.11 -22.56 -6.92
CA GLU A 221 -2.91 -22.00 -8.27
C GLU A 221 -2.31 -23.11 -9.14
N ILE A 222 -3.16 -23.96 -9.71
CA ILE A 222 -2.83 -24.59 -11.00
C ILE A 222 -3.19 -23.54 -12.03
N GLU A 223 -2.18 -22.99 -12.70
CA GLU A 223 -2.26 -22.24 -13.97
C GLU A 223 -3.65 -21.69 -14.30
N ALA A 224 -4.06 -20.63 -13.61
CA ALA A 224 -5.20 -19.85 -14.07
C ALA A 224 -4.71 -18.98 -15.23
N ASP A 225 -5.16 -19.33 -16.43
CA ASP A 225 -5.17 -18.48 -17.61
C ASP A 225 -5.48 -17.01 -17.22
N PRO A 226 -4.80 -15.99 -17.75
CA PRO A 226 -4.97 -14.58 -17.36
C PRO A 226 -6.34 -13.96 -17.71
N VAL A 227 -7.37 -14.76 -17.96
CA VAL A 227 -8.65 -14.34 -18.52
C VAL A 227 -9.86 -14.63 -17.60
N GLN A 228 -9.74 -15.48 -16.58
CA GLN A 228 -10.90 -15.77 -15.70
C GLN A 228 -10.77 -15.09 -14.32
N LEU A 229 -11.47 -13.95 -14.18
CA LEU A 229 -11.74 -13.31 -12.90
C LEU A 229 -12.54 -14.27 -12.00
N PRO A 230 -12.10 -14.57 -10.76
CA PRO A 230 -12.81 -15.49 -9.87
C PRO A 230 -14.19 -14.94 -9.46
N ASP A 231 -15.18 -15.84 -9.34
CA ASP A 231 -16.56 -15.49 -8.93
C ASP A 231 -16.64 -14.91 -7.51
N ILE A 232 -15.78 -15.39 -6.60
CA ILE A 232 -15.65 -14.90 -5.23
C ILE A 232 -14.32 -14.17 -5.10
N MET A 233 -14.39 -12.84 -5.02
CA MET A 233 -13.23 -12.00 -4.74
C MET A 233 -13.13 -11.74 -3.25
N LYS A 234 -12.07 -12.23 -2.61
CA LYS A 234 -11.71 -11.74 -1.27
C LYS A 234 -10.77 -10.56 -1.44
N VAL A 235 -11.21 -9.41 -0.96
CA VAL A 235 -10.43 -8.18 -0.89
C VAL A 235 -10.17 -7.93 0.60
N MET A 236 -8.98 -7.44 0.95
CA MET A 236 -8.73 -7.00 2.32
C MET A 236 -9.76 -5.94 2.71
N ASP A 237 -10.21 -5.97 3.97
CA ASP A 237 -11.06 -4.88 4.43
C ASP A 237 -10.29 -3.54 4.36
N LEU A 238 -11.03 -2.44 4.29
CA LEU A 238 -10.44 -1.11 4.13
C LEU A 238 -9.48 -0.76 5.28
N GLN A 239 -9.74 -1.25 6.49
CA GLN A 239 -8.90 -0.98 7.67
C GLN A 239 -7.56 -1.74 7.58
N GLN A 240 -7.58 -2.98 7.11
CA GLN A 240 -6.40 -3.80 6.87
C GLN A 240 -5.56 -3.24 5.73
N GLU A 241 -6.19 -2.78 4.65
CA GLU A 241 -5.50 -2.10 3.54
C GLU A 241 -4.83 -0.80 4.02
N GLN A 242 -5.58 0.03 4.76
CA GLN A 242 -5.04 1.24 5.38
C GLN A 242 -3.87 0.92 6.31
N LEU A 243 -4.01 -0.06 7.21
CA LEU A 243 -2.95 -0.43 8.14
C LEU A 243 -1.69 -0.90 7.39
N ALA A 244 -1.85 -1.77 6.39
CA ALA A 244 -0.73 -2.30 5.63
C ALA A 244 0.06 -1.21 4.86
N ARG A 245 -0.65 -0.21 4.30
CA ARG A 245 -0.04 0.91 3.57
C ARG A 245 0.46 2.06 4.48
N SER A 246 -0.13 2.23 5.65
CA SER A 246 0.13 3.35 6.57
C SER A 246 1.25 3.07 7.58
N LEU A 247 1.70 1.82 7.73
CA LEU A 247 2.88 1.52 8.53
C LEU A 247 4.07 2.34 7.97
N GLY A 248 4.58 3.31 8.71
CA GLY A 248 5.79 4.05 8.35
C GLY A 248 7.05 3.23 8.64
N ASP A 249 8.19 3.92 8.72
CA ASP A 249 9.42 3.35 9.29
C ASP A 249 9.32 3.25 10.82
N GLY A 250 10.28 2.55 11.45
CA GLY A 250 10.29 2.32 12.90
C GLY A 250 9.69 0.98 13.35
N HIS A 251 9.66 0.77 14.66
CA HIS A 251 9.11 -0.45 15.26
C HIS A 251 7.59 -0.32 15.46
N ARG A 252 6.86 -1.36 15.08
CA ARG A 252 5.40 -1.45 15.16
C ARG A 252 4.99 -2.78 15.74
N VAL A 253 4.00 -2.75 16.64
CA VAL A 253 3.36 -3.95 17.18
C VAL A 253 1.87 -3.85 16.88
N ILE A 254 1.34 -4.82 16.14
CA ILE A 254 -0.09 -4.89 15.83
C ILE A 254 -0.71 -6.00 16.67
N HIS A 255 -1.64 -5.60 17.53
CA HIS A 255 -2.43 -6.52 18.34
C HIS A 255 -3.69 -6.93 17.58
N GLY A 256 -4.01 -8.22 17.57
CA GLY A 256 -5.27 -8.70 16.99
C GLY A 256 -5.56 -10.14 17.37
N VAL A 257 -6.83 -10.50 17.41
CA VAL A 257 -7.29 -11.87 17.73
C VAL A 257 -7.06 -12.85 16.58
N ALA A 258 -7.22 -14.15 16.84
CA ALA A 258 -7.18 -15.18 15.80
C ALA A 258 -8.15 -14.84 14.65
N GLY A 259 -7.69 -15.01 13.40
CA GLY A 259 -8.51 -14.77 12.21
C GLY A 259 -8.68 -13.30 11.79
N SER A 260 -8.07 -12.34 12.48
CA SER A 260 -8.17 -10.89 12.14
C SER A 260 -7.35 -10.45 10.91
N GLY A 261 -6.81 -11.39 10.14
CA GLY A 261 -6.03 -11.10 8.92
C GLY A 261 -4.58 -10.64 9.15
N LYS A 262 -4.03 -10.78 10.36
CA LYS A 262 -2.63 -10.47 10.73
C LYS A 262 -1.61 -10.91 9.65
N THR A 263 -1.57 -12.20 9.35
CA THR A 263 -0.67 -12.76 8.33
C THR A 263 -0.79 -12.09 6.96
N LEU A 264 -1.99 -11.66 6.54
CA LEU A 264 -2.19 -10.97 5.26
C LEU A 264 -1.53 -9.59 5.28
N ILE A 265 -1.70 -8.84 6.38
CA ILE A 265 -1.05 -7.53 6.56
C ILE A 265 0.48 -7.67 6.49
N LEU A 266 1.05 -8.69 7.14
CA LEU A 266 2.49 -8.93 7.11
C LEU A 266 2.99 -9.34 5.73
N GLY A 267 2.27 -10.19 5.00
CA GLY A 267 2.63 -10.53 3.62
C GLY A 267 2.60 -9.31 2.70
N TYR A 268 1.53 -8.52 2.76
CA TYR A 268 1.42 -7.26 2.02
C TYR A 268 2.57 -6.32 2.34
N ARG A 269 2.85 -6.15 3.64
CA ARG A 269 3.89 -5.22 4.09
C ARG A 269 5.26 -5.64 3.59
N ALA A 270 5.55 -6.94 3.60
CA ALA A 270 6.79 -7.47 3.05
C ALA A 270 6.91 -7.21 1.54
N GLU A 271 5.83 -7.42 0.77
CA GLU A 271 5.78 -7.10 -0.66
C GLU A 271 6.01 -5.61 -0.91
N HIS A 272 5.27 -4.73 -0.20
CA HIS A 272 5.40 -3.28 -0.35
C HIS A 272 6.83 -2.79 -0.05
N LEU A 273 7.42 -3.25 1.06
CA LEU A 273 8.78 -2.87 1.43
C LEU A 273 9.83 -3.38 0.42
N ALA A 274 9.64 -4.58 -0.14
CA ALA A 274 10.56 -5.16 -1.11
C ALA A 274 10.74 -4.29 -2.37
N HIS A 275 9.73 -3.51 -2.75
CA HIS A 275 9.82 -2.66 -3.93
C HIS A 275 10.83 -1.51 -3.78
N ALA A 276 10.87 -0.88 -2.60
CA ALA A 276 11.74 0.26 -2.31
C ALA A 276 13.06 -0.12 -1.61
N ALA A 277 13.13 -1.34 -1.04
CA ALA A 277 14.27 -1.77 -0.24
C ALA A 277 15.55 -2.02 -1.08
N THR A 278 16.68 -1.67 -0.46
CA THR A 278 18.03 -1.92 -0.99
C THR A 278 18.64 -3.20 -0.41
N LYS A 279 18.29 -3.52 0.84
CA LYS A 279 18.60 -4.79 1.51
C LYS A 279 17.39 -5.73 1.50
N PRO A 280 17.60 -7.04 1.70
CA PRO A 280 16.49 -7.99 1.79
C PRO A 280 15.57 -7.70 2.98
N ILE A 281 14.32 -8.10 2.86
CA ILE A 281 13.31 -8.10 3.91
C ILE A 281 13.27 -9.49 4.54
N LEU A 282 13.26 -9.59 5.87
CA LEU A 282 13.12 -10.87 6.58
C LEU A 282 11.69 -11.02 7.11
N VAL A 283 11.07 -12.17 6.83
CA VAL A 283 9.80 -12.58 7.41
C VAL A 283 10.02 -13.83 8.24
N LEU A 284 9.73 -13.75 9.54
CA LEU A 284 9.86 -14.84 10.50
C LEU A 284 8.49 -15.33 10.94
N CYS A 285 8.30 -16.64 10.87
CA CYS A 285 7.12 -17.31 11.41
C CYS A 285 7.53 -18.33 12.47
N TYR A 286 6.64 -18.64 13.41
CA TYR A 286 6.85 -19.80 14.28
C TYR A 286 6.56 -21.12 13.55
N ASN A 287 5.44 -21.18 12.82
CA ASN A 287 4.99 -22.37 12.09
C ASN A 287 5.68 -22.53 10.72
N ARG A 288 6.27 -23.71 10.46
CA ARG A 288 6.94 -24.03 9.17
C ARG A 288 5.98 -24.05 7.99
N SER A 289 4.74 -24.52 8.17
CA SER A 289 3.73 -24.55 7.11
C SER A 289 3.34 -23.14 6.68
N LEU A 290 3.22 -22.23 7.65
CA LEU A 290 2.95 -20.81 7.40
C LEU A 290 4.11 -20.14 6.65
N ALA A 291 5.36 -20.42 7.05
CA ALA A 291 6.54 -19.91 6.34
C ALA A 291 6.61 -20.41 4.89
N ALA A 292 6.35 -21.70 4.65
CA ALA A 292 6.33 -22.27 3.30
C ALA A 292 5.28 -21.58 2.40
N ARG A 293 4.12 -21.30 2.99
CA ARG A 293 2.98 -20.64 2.33
C ARG A 293 3.27 -19.18 1.98
N LEU A 294 3.81 -18.42 2.94
CA LEU A 294 4.26 -17.04 2.69
C LEU A 294 5.38 -16.99 1.65
N LYS A 295 6.30 -17.96 1.65
CA LYS A 295 7.35 -18.06 0.63
C LYS A 295 6.78 -18.28 -0.77
N ALA A 296 5.78 -19.15 -0.92
CA ALA A 296 5.08 -19.36 -2.18
C ALA A 296 4.38 -18.07 -2.65
N TRP A 297 3.73 -17.35 -1.73
CA TRP A 297 3.10 -16.07 -2.02
C TRP A 297 4.12 -15.03 -2.53
N MET A 298 5.27 -14.86 -1.85
CA MET A 298 6.33 -13.94 -2.32
C MET A 298 6.86 -14.30 -3.71
N LYS A 299 6.90 -15.60 -4.04
CA LYS A 299 7.29 -16.08 -5.37
C LYS A 299 6.25 -15.71 -6.44
N ALA A 300 4.97 -15.90 -6.18
CA ALA A 300 3.89 -15.53 -7.10
C ALA A 300 3.86 -14.02 -7.38
N ARG A 301 4.24 -13.20 -6.40
CA ARG A 301 4.34 -11.74 -6.52
C ARG A 301 5.64 -11.24 -7.16
N GLY A 302 6.57 -12.14 -7.50
CA GLY A 302 7.84 -11.78 -8.13
C GLY A 302 8.84 -11.06 -7.22
N VAL A 303 8.67 -11.15 -5.89
CA VAL A 303 9.53 -10.50 -4.89
C VAL A 303 10.36 -11.48 -4.06
N ALA A 304 10.35 -12.77 -4.41
CA ALA A 304 11.04 -13.83 -3.66
C ALA A 304 12.56 -13.61 -3.47
N GLU A 305 13.23 -12.95 -4.41
CA GLU A 305 14.67 -12.63 -4.31
C GLU A 305 14.96 -11.51 -3.29
N LYS A 306 13.94 -10.71 -2.95
CA LYS A 306 14.05 -9.60 -2.01
C LYS A 306 13.45 -9.92 -0.64
N VAL A 307 12.59 -10.93 -0.53
CA VAL A 307 11.89 -11.30 0.70
C VAL A 307 12.29 -12.69 1.16
N ASN A 308 13.07 -12.75 2.23
CA ASN A 308 13.49 -13.97 2.89
C ASN A 308 12.42 -14.41 3.90
N VAL A 309 11.66 -15.45 3.55
CA VAL A 309 10.66 -16.05 4.43
C VAL A 309 11.18 -17.34 5.04
N SER A 310 11.13 -17.47 6.37
CA SER A 310 11.58 -18.68 7.07
C SER A 310 10.93 -18.84 8.43
N SER A 311 10.98 -20.06 8.99
CA SER A 311 10.72 -20.22 10.43
C SER A 311 11.91 -19.72 11.24
N PHE A 312 11.67 -19.23 12.46
CA PHE A 312 12.75 -18.71 13.32
C PHE A 312 13.93 -19.66 13.49
N HIS A 313 13.67 -20.93 13.82
CA HIS A 313 14.73 -21.94 13.96
C HIS A 313 15.44 -22.26 12.64
N SER A 314 14.72 -22.27 11.52
CA SER A 314 15.36 -22.48 10.20
C SER A 314 16.27 -21.32 9.83
N TRP A 315 15.90 -20.10 10.21
CA TRP A 315 16.73 -18.91 10.07
C TRP A 315 17.98 -18.99 10.96
N CYS A 316 17.85 -19.36 12.24
CA CYS A 316 18.99 -19.56 13.14
C CYS A 316 19.98 -20.57 12.58
N TYR A 317 19.51 -21.72 12.09
CA TYR A 317 20.34 -22.70 11.39
C TYR A 317 21.10 -22.08 10.20
N ALA A 318 20.39 -21.32 9.35
CA ALA A 318 20.99 -20.69 8.19
C ALA A 318 22.08 -19.67 8.57
N GLN A 319 21.87 -18.89 9.64
CA GLN A 319 22.86 -17.96 10.17
C GLN A 319 24.13 -18.69 10.65
N LEU A 320 24.00 -19.72 11.49
CA LEU A 320 25.18 -20.47 11.97
C LEU A 320 25.98 -21.08 10.80
N LYS A 321 25.27 -21.65 9.82
CA LYS A 321 25.87 -22.23 8.63
C LYS A 321 26.61 -21.20 7.76
N ALA A 322 26.00 -20.03 7.53
CA ALA A 322 26.56 -18.98 6.68
C ALA A 322 27.83 -18.35 7.28
N TYR A 323 27.90 -18.22 8.61
CA TYR A 323 29.02 -17.60 9.32
C TYR A 323 29.97 -18.62 9.98
N HIS A 324 29.86 -19.89 9.58
CA HIS A 324 30.71 -20.99 10.05
C HIS A 324 30.84 -21.06 11.59
N VAL A 325 29.73 -20.82 12.29
CA VAL A 325 29.65 -21.02 13.74
C VAL A 325 29.42 -22.50 14.00
N ASP A 326 30.09 -23.05 15.01
CA ASP A 326 29.94 -24.45 15.40
C ASP A 326 28.47 -24.78 15.69
N MET A 327 27.99 -25.81 15.00
CA MET A 327 26.62 -26.29 15.17
C MET A 327 26.51 -27.10 16.47
N PRO A 328 25.45 -26.91 17.28
CA PRO A 328 25.21 -27.76 18.42
C PRO A 328 25.03 -29.22 17.97
N VAL A 329 25.47 -30.15 18.81
CA VAL A 329 25.32 -31.59 18.54
C VAL A 329 23.84 -31.95 18.64
N LYS A 330 23.34 -32.67 17.63
CA LYS A 330 21.96 -33.15 17.63
C LYS A 330 21.82 -34.33 18.59
N GLY A 331 21.27 -34.07 19.77
CA GLY A 331 20.88 -35.09 20.74
C GLY A 331 19.48 -35.68 20.47
N GLU A 332 19.01 -36.52 21.39
CA GLU A 332 17.66 -37.11 21.34
C GLU A 332 16.55 -36.09 21.65
N ASP A 333 16.86 -35.08 22.47
CA ASP A 333 15.94 -33.99 22.81
C ASP A 333 16.00 -32.88 21.75
N ALA A 334 14.93 -32.77 20.97
CA ALA A 334 14.79 -31.78 19.91
C ALA A 334 14.68 -30.35 20.46
N ASP A 335 14.01 -30.15 21.60
CA ASP A 335 13.81 -28.82 22.18
C ASP A 335 15.11 -28.27 22.74
N ALA A 336 15.90 -29.13 23.42
CA ALA A 336 17.24 -28.79 23.87
C ALA A 336 18.17 -28.42 22.70
N TYR A 337 18.08 -29.15 21.58
CA TYR A 337 18.84 -28.84 20.37
C TYR A 337 18.48 -27.46 19.78
N TYR A 338 17.18 -27.14 19.66
CA TYR A 338 16.75 -25.83 19.15
C TYR A 338 17.13 -24.70 20.11
N ALA A 339 17.02 -24.89 21.41
CA ALA A 339 17.45 -23.91 22.40
C ALA A 339 18.97 -23.63 22.30
N ALA A 340 19.79 -24.68 22.19
CA ALA A 340 21.23 -24.55 21.99
C ALA A 340 21.58 -23.84 20.68
N GLN A 341 20.83 -24.11 19.60
CA GLN A 341 21.00 -23.45 18.32
C GLN A 341 20.74 -21.96 18.41
N VAL A 342 19.65 -21.55 19.07
CA VAL A 342 19.33 -20.14 19.25
C VAL A 342 20.39 -19.45 20.12
N GLN A 343 20.83 -20.11 21.20
CA GLN A 343 21.89 -19.57 22.06
C GLN A 343 23.20 -19.36 21.29
N ALA A 344 23.60 -20.30 20.45
CA ALA A 344 24.80 -20.17 19.61
C ALA A 344 24.72 -18.94 18.69
N VAL A 345 23.54 -18.64 18.11
CA VAL A 345 23.34 -17.44 17.27
C VAL A 345 23.43 -16.16 18.11
N ILE A 346 22.83 -16.15 19.30
CA ILE A 346 22.91 -15.00 20.24
C ILE A 346 24.37 -14.72 20.61
N ASP A 347 25.12 -15.75 20.98
CA ASP A 347 26.51 -15.62 21.40
C ASP A 347 27.41 -15.17 20.23
N ALA A 348 27.22 -15.75 19.04
CA ALA A 348 27.96 -15.37 17.84
C ALA A 348 27.64 -13.95 17.37
N THR A 349 26.40 -13.50 17.51
CA THR A 349 26.00 -12.10 17.25
C THR A 349 26.66 -11.16 18.26
N THR A 350 26.65 -11.51 19.55
CA THR A 350 27.25 -10.72 20.63
C THR A 350 28.77 -10.57 20.45
N ARG A 351 29.44 -11.60 19.94
CA ARG A 351 30.88 -11.57 19.60
C ARG A 351 31.18 -10.88 18.27
N GLY A 352 30.17 -10.45 17.51
CA GLY A 352 30.34 -9.82 16.20
C GLY A 352 30.71 -10.80 15.07
N GLN A 353 30.62 -12.12 15.29
CA GLN A 353 30.86 -13.13 14.26
C GLN A 353 29.69 -13.19 13.26
N ILE A 354 28.45 -13.02 13.75
CA ILE A 354 27.28 -12.80 12.91
C ILE A 354 26.96 -11.29 12.94
N PRO A 355 26.98 -10.59 11.79
CA PRO A 355 26.71 -9.15 11.75
C PRO A 355 25.23 -8.85 12.01
N GLY A 356 24.96 -7.76 12.73
CA GLY A 356 23.62 -7.16 12.80
C GLY A 356 23.28 -6.37 11.53
N GLY A 357 22.07 -5.78 11.48
CA GLY A 357 21.68 -4.86 10.40
C GLY A 357 21.65 -5.45 8.99
N GLN A 358 21.43 -6.76 8.88
CA GLN A 358 21.44 -7.51 7.63
C GLN A 358 20.20 -7.25 6.76
N TYR A 359 19.08 -6.80 7.34
CA TYR A 359 17.80 -6.67 6.65
C TYR A 359 17.28 -5.23 6.67
N GLU A 360 16.70 -4.77 5.57
CA GLU A 360 16.06 -3.44 5.51
C GLU A 360 14.87 -3.37 6.48
N ALA A 361 14.15 -4.48 6.63
CA ALA A 361 13.11 -4.63 7.63
C ALA A 361 12.98 -6.09 8.07
N VAL A 362 12.47 -6.27 9.30
CA VAL A 362 12.08 -7.59 9.81
C VAL A 362 10.60 -7.60 10.17
N LEU A 363 9.88 -8.64 9.77
CA LEU A 363 8.47 -8.84 10.06
C LEU A 363 8.28 -10.18 10.78
N ILE A 364 7.60 -10.17 11.92
CA ILE A 364 7.38 -11.33 12.77
C ILE A 364 5.88 -11.63 12.81
N ASP A 365 5.49 -12.83 12.37
CA ASP A 365 4.14 -13.35 12.58
C ASP A 365 4.09 -14.17 13.87
N GLU A 366 2.95 -14.12 14.57
CA GLU A 366 2.73 -14.78 15.86
C GLU A 366 3.87 -14.49 16.87
N GLY A 367 4.21 -13.20 17.04
CA GLY A 367 5.26 -12.77 17.96
C GLY A 367 5.01 -13.14 19.43
N HIS A 368 3.81 -13.58 19.78
CA HIS A 368 3.47 -14.11 21.11
C HIS A 368 4.07 -15.49 21.38
N ASP A 369 4.53 -16.21 20.35
CA ASP A 369 5.28 -17.47 20.46
C ASP A 369 6.79 -17.25 20.62
N PHE A 370 7.27 -16.00 20.46
CA PHE A 370 8.69 -15.68 20.56
C PHE A 370 9.11 -15.38 21.99
N ARG A 371 10.23 -15.97 22.41
CA ARG A 371 10.84 -15.64 23.70
C ARG A 371 11.47 -14.24 23.69
N PRO A 372 11.56 -13.55 24.84
CA PRO A 372 12.14 -12.21 24.92
C PRO A 372 13.56 -12.11 24.32
N GLU A 373 14.41 -13.10 24.60
CA GLU A 373 15.77 -13.19 24.08
C GLU A 373 15.80 -13.35 22.55
N TRP A 374 14.78 -13.98 21.94
CA TRP A 374 14.66 -14.13 20.50
C TRP A 374 14.26 -12.81 19.86
N LEU A 375 13.29 -12.10 20.44
CA LEU A 375 12.90 -10.76 19.98
C LEU A 375 14.10 -9.80 20.03
N LYS A 376 14.91 -9.87 21.10
CA LYS A 376 16.14 -9.08 21.24
C LYS A 376 17.20 -9.43 20.19
N LEU A 377 17.31 -10.70 19.79
CA LEU A 377 18.20 -11.10 18.71
C LEU A 377 17.73 -10.51 17.37
N VAL A 378 16.44 -10.66 17.06
CA VAL A 378 15.85 -10.26 15.79
C VAL A 378 15.90 -8.74 15.59
N THR A 379 15.69 -7.95 16.66
CA THR A 379 15.79 -6.48 16.59
C THR A 379 17.17 -6.00 16.16
N GLN A 380 18.25 -6.71 16.52
CA GLN A 380 19.62 -6.39 16.11
C GLN A 380 19.89 -6.67 14.62
N MET A 381 19.02 -7.42 13.95
CA MET A 381 19.17 -7.78 12.54
C MET A 381 18.60 -6.73 11.59
N VAL A 382 17.82 -5.78 12.11
CA VAL A 382 17.22 -4.66 11.36
C VAL A 382 18.30 -3.61 11.08
N ASP A 383 18.35 -3.10 9.85
CA ASP A 383 19.23 -2.00 9.47
C ASP A 383 18.96 -0.77 10.37
N PRO A 384 19.96 -0.25 11.10
CA PRO A 384 19.78 0.90 11.98
C PRO A 384 19.27 2.16 11.27
N ARG A 385 19.47 2.29 9.95
CA ARG A 385 19.01 3.45 9.17
C ARG A 385 17.49 3.48 9.03
N THR A 386 16.87 2.33 8.78
CA THR A 386 15.42 2.22 8.60
C THR A 386 14.71 1.90 9.90
N ASN A 387 15.39 1.15 10.78
CA ASN A 387 14.87 0.69 12.06
C ASN A 387 13.45 0.09 11.90
N SER A 388 13.20 -0.63 10.81
CA SER A 388 11.88 -1.10 10.40
C SER A 388 11.61 -2.51 10.94
N LEU A 389 10.74 -2.61 11.95
CA LEU A 389 10.34 -3.87 12.57
C LEU A 389 8.83 -3.92 12.71
N LEU A 390 8.20 -4.97 12.21
CA LEU A 390 6.78 -5.24 12.45
C LEU A 390 6.62 -6.53 13.25
N VAL A 391 5.91 -6.47 14.37
CA VAL A 391 5.55 -7.64 15.17
C VAL A 391 4.03 -7.76 15.20
N LEU A 392 3.51 -8.88 14.69
CA LEU A 392 2.10 -9.21 14.83
C LEU A 392 1.93 -10.04 16.11
N TYR A 393 1.08 -9.58 17.00
CA TYR A 393 0.94 -10.11 18.35
C TYR A 393 -0.53 -10.40 18.67
N ASP A 394 -0.76 -11.43 19.47
CA ASP A 394 -2.09 -11.78 19.98
C ASP A 394 -1.99 -11.99 21.48
N ASP A 395 -2.58 -11.09 22.25
CA ASP A 395 -2.52 -11.13 23.71
C ASP A 395 -3.28 -12.33 24.29
N ALA A 396 -4.31 -12.81 23.60
CA ALA A 396 -5.17 -13.89 24.06
C ALA A 396 -4.58 -15.29 23.79
N GLN A 397 -3.70 -15.42 22.78
CA GLN A 397 -3.09 -16.69 22.38
C GLN A 397 -1.72 -16.97 23.02
N SER A 398 -1.26 -16.11 23.93
CA SER A 398 0.01 -16.32 24.58
C SER A 398 -0.10 -17.39 25.68
N ILE A 399 -0.13 -18.66 25.25
CA ILE A 399 -0.42 -19.84 26.06
C ILE A 399 0.85 -20.37 26.77
N TYR A 400 2.05 -19.96 26.34
CA TYR A 400 3.30 -20.62 26.74
C TYR A 400 4.05 -20.08 27.96
N ASP A 401 3.60 -19.03 28.66
CA ASP A 401 4.33 -18.54 29.84
C ASP A 401 3.46 -17.73 30.83
N ALA A 402 2.48 -18.39 31.45
CA ALA A 402 1.64 -17.79 32.50
C ALA A 402 2.43 -17.39 33.78
N GLY A 403 3.68 -17.88 33.96
CA GLY A 403 4.47 -17.65 35.17
C GLY A 403 5.56 -16.56 35.09
N LYS A 404 6.14 -16.30 33.91
CA LYS A 404 7.32 -15.40 33.75
C LYS A 404 6.99 -13.98 33.27
N LYS A 405 5.73 -13.70 32.92
CA LYS A 405 5.31 -12.45 32.27
C LYS A 405 5.24 -11.19 33.13
N ARG A 406 5.41 -11.26 34.46
CA ARG A 406 5.22 -10.08 35.33
C ARG A 406 6.17 -8.90 35.01
N ASN A 407 7.27 -9.12 34.28
CA ASN A 407 8.28 -8.08 33.96
C ASN A 407 8.61 -7.93 32.45
N PHE A 408 7.85 -8.52 31.53
CA PHE A 408 8.13 -8.38 30.09
C PHE A 408 7.57 -7.06 29.53
N SER A 409 8.41 -6.32 28.79
CA SER A 409 7.97 -5.17 27.99
C SER A 409 8.68 -5.18 26.65
N PHE A 410 8.02 -4.77 25.57
CA PHE A 410 8.67 -4.65 24.26
C PHE A 410 9.91 -3.74 24.32
N LYS A 411 9.88 -2.71 25.15
CA LYS A 411 11.03 -1.82 25.39
C LYS A 411 12.25 -2.54 25.97
N SER A 412 12.05 -3.53 26.86
CA SER A 412 13.18 -4.27 27.48
C SER A 412 13.92 -5.19 26.50
N VAL A 413 13.30 -5.51 25.36
CA VAL A 413 13.92 -6.29 24.27
C VAL A 413 14.36 -5.42 23.08
N GLY A 414 14.40 -4.09 23.27
CA GLY A 414 14.83 -3.15 22.22
C GLY A 414 13.74 -2.80 21.21
N ILE A 415 12.48 -3.22 21.44
CA ILE A 415 11.36 -2.87 20.57
C ILE A 415 10.75 -1.53 21.03
N GLN A 416 11.08 -0.45 20.31
CA GLN A 416 10.54 0.90 20.52
C GLN A 416 9.21 1.09 19.75
N ALA A 417 8.21 0.26 20.05
CA ALA A 417 6.92 0.33 19.38
C ALA A 417 6.23 1.69 19.61
N GLN A 418 5.77 2.33 18.53
CA GLN A 418 4.91 3.52 18.55
C GLN A 418 3.43 3.16 18.56
#